data_AF-A0A1G3AMK1-F1
#
_entry.id   AF-A0A1G3AMK1-F1
#
_cell.length_a   1.000
_cell.length_b   1.000
_cell.length_c   1.000
_cell.angle_alpha   90.00
_cell.angle_beta   90.00
_cell.angle_gamma   90.00
#
_symmetry.space_group_name_H-M   'P 1'
#
loop_
_entity.id
_entity.type
_entity.pdbx_description
1 polymer ?
#
loop_
_entity_poly.entity_id
_entity_poly.type
_entity_poly.pdbx_seq_one_letter_code
_entity_poly.pdbx_strand_id
1 'polypeptide(L)'
;LLVFPKGERYFFSMDRIDSVNDADEMTLHIDYRRDTNEIPEHFICAYRLRDPATGKQGPWLAGITLGPSVVYEAWCNQRPEIVIFILEFGGRPIKAGESFSAAFIVGYFDTIDAMHAVNDCYKGHTALSVDGSGWRLVK
;
A
#
# COMPACT_ATOMS: atom_id res chain seq x y z
N LEU A 1 2.23 8.88 -7.66
CA LEU A 1 3.63 9.31 -7.93
C LEU A 1 4.57 8.28 -7.35
N LEU A 2 5.57 7.80 -8.11
CA LEU A 2 6.58 6.85 -7.63
C LEU A 2 7.88 7.61 -7.34
N VAL A 3 8.38 7.52 -6.10
CA VAL A 3 9.63 8.19 -5.68
C VAL A 3 10.63 7.17 -5.18
N PHE A 4 11.78 7.10 -5.88
CA PHE A 4 12.89 6.21 -5.57
C PHE A 4 14.00 6.97 -4.84
N PRO A 5 14.18 6.78 -3.53
CA PRO A 5 15.32 7.36 -2.85
C PRO A 5 16.60 6.60 -3.25
N LYS A 6 17.70 7.35 -3.46
CA LYS A 6 18.97 6.78 -3.88
C LYS A 6 19.53 5.88 -2.78
N GLY A 7 19.77 4.60 -3.10
CA GLY A 7 20.37 3.62 -2.18
C GLY A 7 19.36 2.87 -1.31
N GLU A 8 18.06 3.09 -1.49
CA GLU A 8 17.02 2.45 -0.68
C GLU A 8 16.46 1.18 -1.31
N ARG A 9 16.00 0.26 -0.45
CA ARG A 9 15.44 -1.05 -0.84
C ARG A 9 13.93 -1.01 -1.13
N TYR A 10 13.32 0.13 -0.88
CA TYR A 10 11.89 0.39 -1.04
C TYR A 10 11.68 1.78 -1.62
N PHE A 11 10.51 2.00 -2.19
CA PHE A 11 10.08 3.28 -2.72
C PHE A 11 8.74 3.68 -2.10
N PHE A 12 8.46 4.99 -2.13
CA PHE A 12 7.19 5.53 -1.69
C PHE A 12 6.27 5.68 -2.90
N SER A 13 5.02 5.27 -2.72
CA SER A 13 3.94 5.52 -3.66
C SER A 13 2.84 6.31 -2.96
N MET A 14 2.19 7.18 -3.71
CA MET A 14 0.98 7.87 -3.28
C MET A 14 -0.01 7.90 -4.41
N ASP A 15 -1.25 7.61 -4.06
CA ASP A 15 -2.41 7.87 -4.87
C ASP A 15 -3.25 8.97 -4.22
N ARG A 16 -3.70 9.91 -5.03
CA ARG A 16 -4.65 10.96 -4.67
C ARG A 16 -5.81 10.88 -5.64
N ILE A 17 -7.02 10.86 -5.09
CA ILE A 17 -8.25 10.84 -5.86
C ILE A 17 -8.98 12.15 -5.55
N ASP A 18 -9.26 12.91 -6.60
CA ASP A 18 -10.09 14.11 -6.55
C ASP A 18 -11.49 13.72 -7.07
N SER A 19 -12.54 13.99 -6.29
CA SER A 19 -13.91 13.65 -6.69
C SER A 19 -14.52 14.74 -7.57
N VAL A 20 -14.93 14.36 -8.78
CA VAL A 20 -15.59 15.20 -9.79
C VAL A 20 -16.91 14.60 -10.30
N ASN A 21 -17.37 13.54 -9.64
CA ASN A 21 -18.39 12.59 -10.09
C ASN A 21 -19.76 12.79 -9.39
N ASP A 22 -20.83 12.35 -10.06
CA ASP A 22 -22.26 12.45 -9.67
C ASP A 22 -22.92 11.08 -9.39
N ALA A 23 -22.14 10.00 -9.36
CA ALA A 23 -22.63 8.63 -9.17
C ALA A 23 -22.55 8.16 -7.71
N ASP A 24 -23.52 7.33 -7.29
CA ASP A 24 -23.76 6.99 -5.89
C ASP A 24 -22.84 5.89 -5.28
N GLU A 25 -22.31 4.88 -6.02
CA GLU A 25 -21.24 3.94 -5.56
C GLU A 25 -20.88 2.81 -6.58
N MET A 26 -19.70 2.18 -6.46
CA MET A 26 -19.23 1.03 -7.28
C MET A 26 -18.29 0.11 -6.46
N THR A 27 -18.36 -1.23 -6.58
CA THR A 27 -17.52 -2.19 -5.80
C THR A 27 -17.35 -3.56 -6.49
N LEU A 28 -16.21 -4.26 -6.30
CA LEU A 28 -15.95 -5.65 -6.73
C LEU A 28 -14.97 -6.42 -5.78
N HIS A 29 -15.40 -7.62 -5.31
CA HIS A 29 -14.81 -8.67 -4.42
C HIS A 29 -13.35 -9.17 -4.66
N ILE A 30 -12.57 -9.87 -3.78
CA ILE A 30 -12.55 -10.32 -2.34
C ILE A 30 -11.10 -10.74 -1.97
N ASP A 31 -10.58 -10.37 -0.76
CA ASP A 31 -10.15 -11.22 0.41
C ASP A 31 -9.45 -10.45 1.59
N TYR A 32 -10.07 -9.33 1.96
CA TYR A 32 -10.15 -8.58 3.22
C TYR A 32 -11.21 -7.53 2.87
N ARG A 33 -12.19 -7.31 3.75
CA ARG A 33 -13.15 -6.21 3.56
C ARG A 33 -13.37 -5.52 4.89
N ARG A 34 -13.22 -4.19 4.90
CA ARG A 34 -13.29 -3.38 6.12
C ARG A 34 -14.62 -3.51 6.87
N ASP A 35 -15.72 -3.72 6.16
CA ASP A 35 -17.06 -3.82 6.77
C ASP A 35 -17.29 -5.12 7.56
N THR A 36 -16.48 -6.15 7.29
CA THR A 36 -16.64 -7.50 7.86
C THR A 36 -15.45 -7.96 8.70
N ASN A 37 -14.41 -7.13 8.81
CA ASN A 37 -13.16 -7.46 9.50
C ASN A 37 -12.71 -6.29 10.37
N GLU A 38 -11.98 -6.59 11.44
CA GLU A 38 -11.27 -5.57 12.21
C GLU A 38 -10.16 -4.94 11.36
N ILE A 39 -9.98 -3.62 11.50
CA ILE A 39 -8.88 -2.91 10.85
C ILE A 39 -7.58 -3.32 11.56
N PRO A 40 -6.61 -3.94 10.87
CA PRO A 40 -5.37 -4.36 11.50
C PRO A 40 -4.50 -3.16 11.86
N GLU A 41 -3.64 -3.32 12.87
CA GLU A 41 -2.66 -2.30 13.24
C GLU A 41 -1.68 -2.02 12.09
N HIS A 42 -1.28 -3.07 11.36
CA HIS A 42 -0.42 -2.97 10.18
C HIS A 42 -1.09 -3.64 8.98
N PHE A 43 -1.28 -2.89 7.90
CA PHE A 43 -1.78 -3.45 6.64
C PHE A 43 -0.62 -3.72 5.68
N ILE A 44 -0.19 -4.98 5.62
CA ILE A 44 0.98 -5.43 4.86
C ILE A 44 0.59 -6.62 3.98
N CYS A 45 0.76 -6.48 2.66
CA CYS A 45 0.66 -7.58 1.70
C CYS A 45 2.07 -7.99 1.30
N ALA A 46 2.48 -9.24 1.55
CA ALA A 46 3.84 -9.68 1.30
C ALA A 46 3.92 -11.09 0.72
N TYR A 47 4.96 -11.33 -0.07
CA TYR A 47 5.27 -12.64 -0.66
C TYR A 47 6.76 -12.93 -0.54
N ARG A 48 7.11 -14.11 -0.01
CA ARG A 48 8.50 -14.53 0.13
C ARG A 48 9.00 -15.08 -1.19
N LEU A 49 9.98 -14.39 -1.78
CA LEU A 49 10.60 -14.86 -3.02
C LEU A 49 11.38 -16.14 -2.76
N ARG A 50 11.53 -16.93 -3.82
CA ARG A 50 12.32 -18.15 -3.82
C ARG A 50 13.20 -18.17 -5.06
N ASP A 51 14.43 -18.62 -4.88
CA ASP A 51 15.33 -18.91 -6.00
C ASP A 51 14.75 -20.09 -6.82
N PRO A 52 14.51 -19.91 -8.12
CA PRO A 52 13.82 -20.92 -8.93
C PRO A 52 14.68 -22.17 -9.21
N ALA A 53 16.01 -22.06 -9.14
CA ALA A 53 16.92 -23.16 -9.44
C ALA A 53 17.22 -24.02 -8.19
N THR A 54 17.36 -23.38 -7.04
CA THR A 54 17.81 -24.00 -5.79
C THR A 54 16.69 -24.16 -4.76
N GLY A 55 15.57 -23.47 -4.95
CA GLY A 55 14.46 -23.45 -4.01
C GLY A 55 14.75 -22.69 -2.71
N LYS A 56 15.90 -22.00 -2.60
CA LYS A 56 16.28 -21.24 -1.41
C LYS A 56 15.36 -20.03 -1.22
N GLN A 57 15.05 -19.74 0.04
CA GLN A 57 14.26 -18.57 0.39
C GLN A 57 15.06 -17.29 0.15
N GLY A 58 14.46 -16.37 -0.59
CA GLY A 58 14.97 -15.03 -0.82
C GLY A 58 14.31 -13.99 0.09
N PRO A 59 14.47 -12.69 -0.23
CA PRO A 59 13.79 -11.62 0.47
C PRO A 59 12.28 -11.65 0.20
N TRP A 60 11.53 -10.93 1.02
CA TRP A 60 10.12 -10.67 0.82
C TRP A 60 9.92 -9.49 -0.10
N LEU A 61 9.00 -9.60 -1.06
CA LEU A 61 8.39 -8.46 -1.73
C LEU A 61 7.16 -8.05 -0.93
N ALA A 62 7.06 -6.79 -0.51
CA ALA A 62 5.92 -6.33 0.27
C ALA A 62 5.40 -4.95 -0.18
N GLY A 63 4.09 -4.77 -0.08
CA GLY A 63 3.39 -3.50 -0.07
C GLY A 63 2.85 -3.21 1.34
N ILE A 64 3.14 -2.03 1.86
CA ILE A 64 2.83 -1.57 3.22
C ILE A 64 1.98 -0.31 3.11
N THR A 65 0.79 -0.31 3.70
CA THR A 65 -0.06 0.88 3.78
C THR A 65 0.23 1.66 5.05
N LEU A 66 0.45 2.97 4.93
CA LEU A 66 0.80 3.83 6.07
C LEU A 66 -0.41 4.27 6.91
N GLY A 67 -1.62 4.15 6.37
CA GLY A 67 -2.88 4.33 7.09
C GLY A 67 -3.82 3.14 6.88
N PRO A 68 -3.82 2.11 7.76
CA PRO A 68 -4.54 0.86 7.51
C PRO A 68 -6.05 1.06 7.30
N SER A 69 -6.65 2.07 7.95
CA SER A 69 -8.08 2.37 7.85
C SER A 69 -8.50 2.86 6.46
N VAL A 70 -7.56 3.28 5.60
CA VAL A 70 -7.88 3.72 4.23
C VAL A 70 -8.21 2.54 3.33
N VAL A 71 -7.74 1.34 3.66
CA VAL A 71 -7.98 0.13 2.87
C VAL A 71 -9.43 -0.31 3.06
N TYR A 72 -10.14 -0.42 1.95
CA TYR A 72 -11.52 -0.90 1.91
C TYR A 72 -11.56 -2.40 1.63
N GLU A 73 -10.89 -2.83 0.57
CA GLU A 73 -10.70 -4.25 0.24
C GLU A 73 -9.24 -4.53 -0.13
N ALA A 74 -8.78 -5.75 0.12
CA ALA A 74 -7.47 -6.18 -0.34
C ALA A 74 -7.45 -7.69 -0.61
N TRP A 75 -6.65 -8.14 -1.57
CA TRP A 75 -6.47 -9.57 -1.82
C TRP A 75 -5.13 -9.87 -2.47
N CYS A 76 -4.70 -11.12 -2.31
CA CYS A 76 -3.49 -11.64 -2.91
C CYS A 76 -3.84 -12.84 -3.79
N ASN A 77 -3.26 -12.90 -4.98
CA ASN A 77 -3.40 -14.06 -5.85
C ASN A 77 -2.03 -14.49 -6.38
N GLN A 78 -1.75 -15.79 -6.34
CA GLN A 78 -0.56 -16.37 -6.93
C GLN A 78 -0.95 -17.20 -8.15
N ARG A 79 -0.39 -16.82 -9.30
CA ARG A 79 -0.38 -17.59 -10.55
C ARG A 79 1.02 -18.19 -10.75
N PRO A 80 1.21 -19.18 -11.64
CA PRO A 80 2.48 -19.92 -11.76
C PRO A 80 3.74 -19.04 -11.87
N GLU A 81 3.65 -17.84 -12.44
CA GLU A 81 4.78 -16.93 -12.64
C GLU A 81 4.54 -15.50 -12.11
N ILE A 82 3.38 -15.25 -11.49
CA ILE A 82 2.98 -13.89 -11.10
C ILE A 82 2.37 -13.93 -9.70
N VAL A 83 2.83 -13.03 -8.85
CA VAL A 83 2.17 -12.69 -7.59
C VAL A 83 1.48 -11.36 -7.78
N ILE A 84 0.20 -11.30 -7.41
CA ILE A 84 -0.64 -10.13 -7.53
C ILE A 84 -1.06 -9.71 -6.13
N PHE A 85 -0.84 -8.45 -5.79
CA PHE A 85 -1.43 -7.78 -4.65
C PHE A 85 -2.41 -6.74 -5.18
N ILE A 86 -3.66 -6.81 -4.72
CA ILE A 86 -4.65 -5.78 -5.03
C ILE A 86 -5.13 -5.15 -3.73
N LEU A 87 -5.23 -3.84 -3.75
CA LEU A 87 -5.62 -3.00 -2.64
C LEU A 87 -6.58 -1.95 -3.18
N GLU A 88 -7.82 -2.02 -2.73
CA GLU A 88 -8.82 -0.97 -2.91
C GLU A 88 -8.81 -0.09 -1.67
N PHE A 89 -8.71 1.22 -1.84
CA PHE A 89 -8.73 2.18 -0.75
C PHE A 89 -9.82 3.23 -0.93
N GLY A 90 -10.43 3.65 0.17
CA GLY A 90 -11.59 4.54 0.18
C GLY A 90 -12.72 3.99 1.05
N GLY A 91 -13.93 3.91 0.48
CA GLY A 91 -15.15 3.49 1.18
C GLY A 91 -15.65 4.48 2.21
N ARG A 92 -15.30 5.77 2.07
CA ARG A 92 -15.88 6.87 2.84
C ARG A 92 -16.48 7.88 1.86
N PRO A 93 -17.63 8.50 2.17
CA PRO A 93 -18.18 9.56 1.32
C PRO A 93 -17.16 10.69 1.12
N ILE A 94 -17.00 11.14 -0.12
CA ILE A 94 -16.18 12.29 -0.51
C ILE A 94 -17.09 13.24 -1.27
N LYS A 95 -17.16 14.50 -0.86
CA LYS A 95 -18.00 15.48 -1.54
C LYS A 95 -17.31 16.04 -2.78
N ALA A 96 -18.11 16.61 -3.68
CA ALA A 96 -17.59 17.37 -4.81
C ALA A 96 -16.63 18.48 -4.32
N GLY A 97 -15.42 18.50 -4.90
CA GLY A 97 -14.36 19.43 -4.52
C GLY A 97 -13.50 18.98 -3.33
N GLU A 98 -13.82 17.86 -2.69
CA GLU A 98 -12.94 17.22 -1.71
C GLU A 98 -11.97 16.23 -2.39
N SER A 99 -10.88 15.93 -1.69
CA SER A 99 -9.88 14.96 -2.10
C SER A 99 -9.60 13.99 -0.96
N PHE A 100 -9.16 12.79 -1.31
CA PHE A 100 -8.52 11.89 -0.36
C PHE A 100 -7.26 11.30 -0.96
N SER A 101 -6.36 10.87 -0.08
CA SER A 101 -5.09 10.27 -0.46
C SER A 101 -4.71 9.13 0.46
N ALA A 102 -3.81 8.29 -0.05
CA ALA A 102 -3.15 7.25 0.69
C ALA A 102 -1.67 7.22 0.30
N ALA A 103 -0.82 6.85 1.26
CA ALA A 103 0.61 6.65 1.04
C ALA A 103 0.99 5.21 1.36
N PHE A 104 1.88 4.67 0.54
CA PHE A 104 2.30 3.28 0.55
C PHE A 104 3.83 3.18 0.46
N ILE A 105 4.37 2.11 1.00
CA ILE A 105 5.76 1.69 0.79
C ILE A 105 5.74 0.36 0.05
N VAL A 106 6.53 0.25 -1.01
CA VAL A 106 6.71 -1.02 -1.74
C VAL A 106 8.19 -1.32 -1.84
N GLY A 107 8.60 -2.55 -1.51
CA GLY A 107 10.01 -2.91 -1.59
C GLY A 107 10.36 -4.31 -1.13
N TYR A 108 11.66 -4.54 -1.02
CA TYR A 108 12.24 -5.81 -0.60
C TYR A 108 12.72 -5.79 0.85
N PHE A 109 12.30 -6.78 1.64
CA PHE A 109 12.60 -6.88 3.06
C PHE A 109 13.17 -8.26 3.40
N ASP A 110 14.14 -8.31 4.32
CA ASP A 110 14.74 -9.58 4.72
C ASP A 110 13.89 -10.33 5.77
N THR A 111 13.17 -9.57 6.62
CA THR A 111 12.34 -10.11 7.70
C THR A 111 10.99 -9.41 7.77
N ILE A 112 10.01 -10.08 8.40
CA ILE A 112 8.70 -9.51 8.70
C ILE A 112 8.86 -8.34 9.69
N ASP A 113 9.69 -8.48 10.72
CA ASP A 113 9.97 -7.42 11.70
C ASP A 113 10.49 -6.14 11.05
N ALA A 114 11.29 -6.25 9.98
CA ALA A 114 11.75 -5.08 9.23
C ALA A 114 10.59 -4.34 8.54
N MET A 115 9.57 -5.06 8.06
CA MET A 115 8.37 -4.43 7.49
C MET A 115 7.56 -3.70 8.56
N HIS A 116 7.37 -4.32 9.73
CA HIS A 116 6.68 -3.69 10.86
C HIS A 116 7.42 -2.44 11.35
N ALA A 117 8.74 -2.52 11.53
CA ALA A 117 9.56 -1.38 11.95
C ALA A 117 9.48 -0.22 10.95
N VAL A 118 9.48 -0.51 9.64
CA VAL A 118 9.29 0.51 8.60
C VAL A 118 7.87 1.08 8.65
N ASN A 119 6.84 0.25 8.84
CA ASN A 119 5.48 0.75 9.01
C ASN A 119 5.38 1.68 10.23
N ASP A 120 5.90 1.27 11.40
CA ASP A 120 5.90 2.08 12.62
C ASP A 120 6.62 3.43 12.48
N CYS A 121 7.70 3.47 11.71
CA CYS A 121 8.43 4.70 11.44
C CYS A 121 7.60 5.71 10.64
N TYR A 122 6.80 5.23 9.69
CA TYR A 122 6.10 6.08 8.72
C TYR A 122 4.57 6.08 8.87
N LYS A 123 3.98 5.34 9.81
CA LYS A 123 2.53 5.24 9.97
C LYS A 123 1.88 6.59 10.24
N GLY A 124 0.70 6.78 9.68
CA GLY A 124 -0.10 8.00 9.77
C GLY A 124 0.20 9.04 8.70
N HIS A 125 1.19 8.86 7.83
CA HIS A 125 1.33 9.68 6.62
C HIS A 125 0.31 9.25 5.57
N THR A 126 -0.30 10.22 4.89
CA THR A 126 -1.38 9.98 3.92
C THR A 126 -1.04 10.49 2.52
N ALA A 127 0.03 11.27 2.39
CA ALA A 127 0.44 11.86 1.12
C ALA A 127 1.95 12.06 1.00
N LEU A 128 2.37 12.32 -0.23
CA LEU A 128 3.73 12.65 -0.60
C LEU A 128 3.73 14.05 -1.26
N SER A 129 4.51 14.97 -0.71
CA SER A 129 4.72 16.30 -1.29
C SER A 129 6.05 16.33 -2.02
N VAL A 130 6.06 16.88 -3.24
CA VAL A 130 7.26 17.02 -4.06
C VAL A 130 7.39 18.47 -4.54
N ASP A 131 8.58 19.03 -4.37
CA ASP A 131 8.92 20.39 -4.80
C ASP A 131 10.40 20.45 -5.24
N GLY A 132 10.91 21.64 -5.56
CA GLY A 132 12.29 21.83 -6.02
C GLY A 132 13.37 21.44 -5.00
N SER A 133 13.02 21.26 -3.73
CA SER A 133 13.92 20.80 -2.66
C SER A 133 13.94 19.28 -2.49
N GLY A 134 13.05 18.56 -3.19
CA GLY A 134 12.94 17.11 -3.12
C GLY A 134 11.54 16.66 -2.75
N TRP A 135 11.44 15.62 -1.92
CA TRP A 135 10.18 15.03 -1.52
C TRP A 135 10.10 14.87 0.00
N ARG A 136 8.89 14.86 0.53
CA ARG A 136 8.60 14.54 1.94
C ARG A 136 7.25 13.87 2.08
N LEU A 137 7.12 12.97 3.05
CA LEU A 137 5.83 12.47 3.48
C LEU A 137 5.08 13.55 4.26
N VAL A 138 3.77 13.60 4.08
CA VAL A 138 2.86 14.51 4.80
C VAL A 138 1.64 13.74 5.30
N LYS A 139 1.02 14.26 6.35
CA LYS A 139 -0.18 13.71 6.97
C LYS A 139 -1.43 14.32 6.39
#